data_AF-A0A6J1X801-F1
#
_entry.id   AF-A0A6J1X801-F1
#
_cell.length_a   1.000
_cell.length_b   1.000
_cell.length_c   1.000
_cell.angle_alpha   90.00
_cell.angle_beta   90.00
_cell.angle_gamma   90.00
#
_symmetry.space_group_name_H-M   'P 1'
#
loop_
_entity.id
_entity.type
_entity.pdbx_description
1 polymer ?
#
loop_
_entity_poly.entity_id
_entity_poly.type
_entity_poly.pdbx_seq_one_letter_code
_entity_poly.pdbx_strand_id
1 'polypeptide(L)'
;MSACNVEVIKLIGKYLNTPVGPVCYNTDRVLTTVLDKQNVDGFASIVLRLVSKNENKMSQDKLLASYQWLEHIAMFSNQAITNPIFAKNFLQDINKALEKSTYLTGDFLNITDIAAYYVLYPLIERLTISERESLLHLCRWSKHIQAQPKVCASKPPLHLNTLTLSVLAPTVVH
;
A
#
# COMPACT_ATOMS: atom_id res chain seq x y z
N MET A 1 -13.09 -7.69 9.52
CA MET A 1 -13.06 -6.65 8.46
C MET A 1 -12.02 -7.06 7.44
N SER A 2 -12.33 -6.99 6.14
CA SER A 2 -11.34 -7.24 5.07
C SER A 2 -10.40 -6.05 4.96
N ALA A 3 -9.09 -6.27 4.77
CA ALA A 3 -8.10 -5.22 4.59
C ALA A 3 -8.17 -4.63 3.17
N CYS A 4 -8.28 -5.51 2.17
CA CYS A 4 -8.64 -5.15 0.80
C CYS A 4 -10.16 -5.02 0.72
N ASN A 5 -10.66 -3.79 0.86
CA ASN A 5 -12.09 -3.49 0.93
C ASN A 5 -12.49 -2.33 0.01
N VAL A 6 -13.79 -2.04 0.02
CA VAL A 6 -14.41 -0.99 -0.80
C VAL A 6 -13.81 0.39 -0.49
N GLU A 7 -13.53 0.69 0.78
CA GLU A 7 -12.96 1.96 1.21
C GLU A 7 -11.57 2.18 0.63
N VAL A 8 -10.73 1.14 0.61
CA VAL A 8 -9.38 1.19 0.01
C VAL A 8 -9.47 1.48 -1.48
N ILE A 9 -10.37 0.82 -2.22
CA ILE A 9 -10.55 1.11 -3.66
C ILE A 9 -11.00 2.56 -3.88
N LYS A 10 -11.91 3.09 -3.04
CA LYS A 10 -12.32 4.50 -3.12
C LYS A 10 -11.16 5.46 -2.87
N LEU A 11 -10.28 5.18 -1.91
CA LEU A 11 -9.08 5.98 -1.64
C LEU A 11 -8.11 5.96 -2.84
N ILE A 12 -7.94 4.81 -3.47
CA ILE A 12 -7.13 4.65 -4.69
C ILE A 12 -7.73 5.45 -5.86
N GLY A 13 -9.05 5.36 -6.06
CA GLY A 13 -9.77 6.16 -7.04
C GLY A 13 -9.60 7.66 -6.85
N LYS A 14 -9.72 8.14 -5.60
CA LYS A 14 -9.48 9.53 -5.23
C LYS A 14 -8.04 9.96 -5.54
N TYR A 15 -7.06 9.12 -5.23
CA TYR A 15 -5.65 9.39 -5.54
C TYR A 15 -5.40 9.53 -7.05
N LEU A 16 -5.98 8.63 -7.85
CA LEU A 16 -5.90 8.65 -9.31
C LEU A 16 -6.81 9.67 -9.97
N ASN A 17 -7.66 10.37 -9.21
CA ASN A 17 -8.72 11.23 -9.74
C ASN A 17 -9.58 10.51 -10.80
N THR A 18 -9.89 9.22 -10.56
CA THR A 18 -10.58 8.35 -11.51
C THR A 18 -11.82 7.74 -10.82
N PRO A 19 -13.00 7.75 -11.47
CA PRO A 19 -14.19 7.13 -10.90
C PRO A 19 -14.01 5.60 -10.84
N VAL A 20 -14.31 5.02 -9.68
CA VAL A 20 -14.13 3.58 -9.42
C VAL A 20 -15.37 2.74 -9.70
N GLY A 21 -16.48 3.37 -10.11
CA GLY A 21 -17.76 2.69 -10.32
C GLY A 21 -18.41 2.18 -9.02
N PRO A 22 -19.51 1.41 -9.13
CA PRO A 22 -20.10 0.73 -8.00
C PRO A 22 -19.21 -0.45 -7.59
N VAL A 23 -18.54 -0.32 -6.45
CA VAL A 23 -17.68 -1.38 -5.88
C VAL A 23 -18.49 -2.18 -4.86
N CYS A 24 -18.58 -3.49 -5.02
CA CYS A 24 -19.31 -4.39 -4.13
C CYS A 24 -18.58 -5.74 -4.00
N TYR A 25 -19.19 -6.67 -3.26
CA TYR A 25 -18.74 -8.07 -3.21
C TYR A 25 -19.70 -8.92 -4.03
N ASN A 26 -19.17 -9.80 -4.88
CA ASN A 26 -19.98 -10.78 -5.61
C ASN A 26 -20.43 -11.96 -4.70
N THR A 27 -21.10 -12.95 -5.28
CA THR A 27 -21.60 -14.14 -4.56
C THR A 27 -20.48 -14.93 -3.88
N ASP A 28 -19.28 -14.92 -4.45
CA ASP A 28 -18.10 -15.62 -3.95
C ASP A 28 -17.30 -14.76 -2.96
N ARG A 29 -17.85 -13.62 -2.54
CA ARG A 29 -17.23 -12.63 -1.65
C ARG A 29 -15.92 -12.05 -2.22
N VAL A 30 -15.78 -12.05 -3.53
CA VAL A 30 -14.70 -11.36 -4.25
C VAL A 30 -15.11 -9.91 -4.48
N LEU A 31 -14.16 -8.99 -4.31
CA LEU A 31 -14.37 -7.57 -4.58
C LEU A 31 -14.56 -7.37 -6.09
N THR A 32 -15.64 -6.72 -6.49
CA THR A 32 -16.04 -6.53 -7.89
C THR A 32 -16.40 -5.08 -8.15
N THR A 33 -16.09 -4.57 -9.33
CA THR A 33 -16.63 -3.31 -9.84
C THR A 33 -16.91 -3.39 -11.34
N VAL A 34 -17.65 -2.41 -11.85
CA VAL A 34 -17.88 -2.22 -13.28
C VAL A 34 -17.02 -1.06 -13.77
N LEU A 35 -16.03 -1.37 -14.61
CA LEU A 35 -15.18 -0.39 -15.28
C LEU A 35 -15.34 -0.57 -16.79
N ASP A 36 -15.67 0.51 -17.51
CA ASP A 36 -15.83 0.50 -18.97
C ASP A 36 -16.83 -0.55 -19.48
N LYS A 37 -17.95 -0.69 -18.76
CA LYS A 37 -19.00 -1.67 -19.04
C LYS A 37 -18.53 -3.13 -18.93
N GLN A 38 -17.37 -3.37 -18.32
CA GLN A 38 -16.85 -4.70 -18.02
C GLN A 38 -16.80 -4.92 -16.51
N ASN A 39 -17.18 -6.12 -16.09
CA ASN A 39 -16.97 -6.56 -14.72
C ASN A 39 -15.49 -6.82 -14.51
N VAL A 40 -14.95 -6.29 -13.41
CA VAL A 40 -13.57 -6.49 -12.99
C VAL A 40 -13.59 -7.00 -11.57
N ASP A 41 -13.07 -8.21 -11.39
CA ASP A 41 -13.06 -8.94 -10.13
C ASP A 41 -11.66 -9.03 -9.55
N GLY A 42 -11.55 -8.95 -8.23
CA GLY A 42 -10.32 -9.07 -7.49
C GLY A 42 -9.61 -7.75 -7.26
N PHE A 43 -9.02 -7.60 -6.07
CA PHE A 43 -8.39 -6.35 -5.65
C PHE A 43 -7.28 -5.90 -6.61
N ALA A 44 -6.33 -6.78 -6.95
CA ALA A 44 -5.21 -6.42 -7.83
C ALA A 44 -5.69 -6.01 -9.22
N SER A 45 -6.60 -6.79 -9.82
CA SER A 45 -7.18 -6.51 -11.14
C SER A 45 -7.86 -5.15 -11.18
N ILE A 46 -8.68 -4.83 -10.17
CA ILE A 46 -9.38 -3.54 -10.07
C ILE A 46 -8.35 -2.39 -10.01
N VAL A 47 -7.35 -2.50 -9.11
CA VAL A 47 -6.33 -1.46 -8.95
C VAL A 47 -5.54 -1.22 -10.23
N LEU A 48 -5.09 -2.28 -10.91
CA LEU A 48 -4.33 -2.15 -12.16
C LEU A 48 -5.19 -1.63 -13.31
N ARG A 49 -6.47 -2.01 -13.37
CA ARG A 49 -7.40 -1.51 -14.39
C ARG A 49 -7.65 -0.01 -14.24
N LEU A 50 -7.74 0.51 -13.01
CA LEU A 50 -7.89 1.94 -12.75
C LEU A 50 -6.71 2.77 -13.28
N VAL A 51 -5.48 2.23 -13.23
CA VAL A 51 -4.29 2.92 -13.77
C VAL A 51 -4.21 2.87 -15.27
N SER A 52 -4.66 1.77 -15.89
CA SER A 52 -4.60 1.63 -17.36
C SER A 52 -5.35 2.72 -18.14
N LYS A 53 -6.21 3.50 -17.46
CA LYS A 53 -6.92 4.67 -17.99
C LYS A 53 -6.09 5.96 -18.02
N ASN A 54 -5.07 6.06 -17.17
CA ASN A 54 -4.19 7.21 -17.10
C ASN A 54 -2.97 6.91 -17.97
N GLU A 55 -2.68 7.75 -18.97
CA GLU A 55 -1.91 7.46 -20.19
C GLU A 55 -0.44 6.99 -20.03
N ASN A 56 0.06 6.76 -18.80
CA ASN A 56 1.39 6.21 -18.56
C ASN A 56 1.37 4.69 -18.41
N LYS A 57 1.54 3.98 -19.53
CA LYS A 57 1.74 2.53 -19.52
C LYS A 57 3.03 2.18 -18.76
N MET A 58 2.86 1.52 -17.62
CA MET A 58 3.94 0.86 -16.90
C MET A 58 4.58 -0.24 -17.76
N SER A 59 5.90 -0.42 -17.66
CA SER A 59 6.59 -1.51 -18.37
C SER A 59 6.08 -2.88 -17.89
N GLN A 60 6.21 -3.90 -18.74
CA GLN A 60 5.68 -5.23 -18.44
C GLN A 60 6.24 -5.82 -17.14
N ASP A 61 7.53 -5.67 -16.87
CA ASP A 61 8.17 -6.16 -15.65
C ASP A 61 7.60 -5.48 -14.40
N LYS A 62 7.37 -4.16 -14.48
CA LYS A 62 6.78 -3.39 -13.38
C LYS A 62 5.30 -3.73 -13.19
N LEU A 63 4.58 -4.06 -14.26
CA LEU A 63 3.19 -4.55 -14.20
C LEU A 63 3.11 -5.91 -13.51
N LEU A 64 4.00 -6.84 -13.86
CA LEU A 64 4.05 -8.16 -13.23
C LEU A 64 4.41 -8.05 -11.75
N ALA A 65 5.45 -7.26 -11.42
CA ALA A 65 5.82 -6.99 -10.03
C ALA A 65 4.69 -6.33 -9.24
N SER A 66 3.96 -5.40 -9.86
CA SER A 66 2.78 -4.77 -9.26
C SER A 66 1.68 -5.78 -8.96
N TYR A 67 1.34 -6.63 -9.93
CA TYR A 67 0.35 -7.69 -9.73
C TYR A 67 0.75 -8.62 -8.58
N GLN A 68 2.02 -9.06 -8.57
CA GLN A 68 2.55 -9.93 -7.50
C GLN A 68 2.39 -9.30 -6.11
N TRP A 69 2.76 -8.03 -5.95
CA TRP A 69 2.64 -7.35 -4.66
C TRP A 69 1.19 -7.15 -4.23
N LEU A 70 0.32 -6.77 -5.16
CA LEU A 70 -1.10 -6.56 -4.88
C LEU A 70 -1.79 -7.87 -4.47
N GLU A 71 -1.49 -8.98 -5.15
CA GLU A 71 -2.00 -10.31 -4.79
C GLU A 71 -1.46 -10.78 -3.44
N HIS A 72 -0.15 -10.65 -3.21
CA HIS A 72 0.47 -11.00 -1.94
C HIS A 72 -0.20 -10.26 -0.76
N ILE A 73 -0.41 -8.95 -0.91
CA ILE A 73 -1.07 -8.14 0.11
C ILE A 73 -2.54 -8.54 0.26
N ALA A 74 -3.28 -8.76 -0.83
CA ALA A 74 -4.68 -9.18 -0.79
C ALA A 74 -4.87 -10.54 -0.09
N MET A 75 -3.96 -11.48 -0.32
CA MET A 75 -3.99 -12.81 0.26
C MET A 75 -3.76 -12.81 1.77
N PHE A 76 -2.78 -12.05 2.26
CA PHE A 76 -2.31 -12.17 3.65
C PHE A 76 -2.83 -11.11 4.61
N SER A 77 -3.27 -9.95 4.10
CA SER A 77 -3.67 -8.82 4.93
C SER A 77 -4.88 -9.11 5.84
N ASN A 78 -5.84 -9.92 5.38
CA ASN A 78 -7.00 -10.32 6.19
C ASN A 78 -6.58 -11.13 7.43
N GLN A 79 -5.68 -12.08 7.26
CA GLN A 79 -5.13 -12.88 8.36
C GLN A 79 -4.31 -11.99 9.30
N ALA A 80 -3.49 -11.09 8.75
CA ALA A 80 -2.69 -10.13 9.52
C ALA A 80 -3.55 -9.18 10.37
N ILE A 81 -4.76 -8.80 9.93
CA ILE A 81 -5.67 -8.00 10.77
C ILE A 81 -6.11 -8.78 12.01
N THR A 82 -6.33 -10.09 11.88
CA THR A 82 -6.90 -10.92 12.95
C THR A 82 -5.87 -11.57 13.87
N ASN A 83 -4.62 -11.70 13.43
CA ASN A 83 -3.57 -12.40 14.16
C ASN A 83 -2.31 -11.53 14.27
N PRO A 84 -2.01 -10.96 15.45
CA PRO A 84 -0.86 -10.08 15.65
C PRO A 84 0.50 -10.74 15.38
N ILE A 85 0.65 -12.03 15.72
CA ILE A 85 1.90 -12.78 15.48
C ILE A 85 2.13 -12.92 13.98
N PHE A 86 1.08 -13.30 13.26
CA PHE A 86 1.13 -13.38 11.80
C PHE A 86 1.38 -12.00 11.18
N ALA A 87 0.73 -10.95 11.69
CA ALA A 87 0.92 -9.58 11.23
C ALA A 87 2.38 -9.16 11.33
N LYS A 88 3.03 -9.46 12.47
CA LYS A 88 4.44 -9.16 12.66
C LYS A 88 5.32 -9.83 11.60
N ASN A 89 5.14 -11.13 11.36
CA ASN A 89 5.91 -11.85 10.35
C ASN A 89 5.66 -11.29 8.94
N PHE A 90 4.39 -11.08 8.59
CA PHE A 90 3.99 -10.50 7.30
C PHE A 90 4.60 -9.11 7.06
N LEU A 91 4.61 -8.24 8.07
CA LEU A 91 5.25 -6.93 7.98
C LEU A 91 6.78 -7.04 7.95
N GLN A 92 7.37 -8.03 8.60
CA GLN A 92 8.81 -8.30 8.55
C GLN A 92 9.27 -8.69 7.14
N ASP A 93 8.48 -9.49 6.43
CA ASP A 93 8.75 -9.89 5.04
C ASP A 93 8.72 -8.67 4.10
N ILE A 94 7.71 -7.79 4.26
CA ILE A 94 7.63 -6.54 3.49
C ILE A 94 8.80 -5.61 3.84
N ASN A 95 9.14 -5.50 5.11
CA ASN A 95 10.29 -4.70 5.55
C ASN A 95 11.60 -5.18 4.92
N LYS A 96 11.81 -6.50 4.86
CA LYS A 96 12.97 -7.10 4.21
C LYS A 96 12.98 -6.84 2.70
N ALA A 97 11.83 -6.92 2.04
CA ALA A 97 11.75 -6.59 0.61
C ALA A 97 12.09 -5.11 0.31
N LEU A 98 11.73 -4.20 1.22
CA LEU A 98 12.04 -2.77 1.13
C LEU A 98 13.46 -2.41 1.58
N GLU A 99 14.27 -3.38 2.04
CA GLU A 99 15.64 -3.12 2.49
C GLU A 99 16.49 -2.49 1.38
N LYS A 100 16.38 -3.03 0.16
CA LYS A 100 17.18 -2.64 -1.01
C LYS A 100 16.42 -1.82 -2.04
N SER A 101 15.20 -1.39 -1.74
CA SER A 101 14.35 -0.67 -2.70
C SER A 101 13.60 0.46 -2.02
N THR A 102 13.45 1.58 -2.72
CA THR A 102 12.71 2.74 -2.23
C THR A 102 11.20 2.45 -2.22
N TYR A 103 10.72 1.71 -3.21
CA TYR A 103 9.33 1.33 -3.43
C TYR A 103 9.21 -0.19 -3.65
N LEU A 104 8.00 -0.72 -3.53
CA LEU A 104 7.74 -2.17 -3.69
C LEU A 104 8.16 -2.69 -5.06
N THR A 105 8.05 -1.85 -6.09
CA THR A 105 8.41 -2.21 -7.46
C THR A 105 9.77 -1.65 -7.89
N GLY A 106 10.60 -1.20 -6.95
CA GLY A 106 11.95 -0.69 -7.21
C GLY A 106 12.07 0.82 -6.96
N ASP A 107 12.43 1.58 -8.00
CA ASP A 107 12.93 2.95 -7.82
C ASP A 107 11.88 4.06 -7.98
N PHE A 108 10.72 3.74 -8.56
CA PHE A 108 9.67 4.72 -8.85
C PHE A 108 8.38 4.41 -8.09
N LEU A 109 7.81 5.46 -7.51
CA LEU A 109 6.48 5.42 -6.92
C LEU A 109 5.45 5.05 -7.99
N ASN A 110 4.62 4.06 -7.71
CA ASN A 110 3.44 3.79 -8.53
C ASN A 110 2.23 3.38 -7.69
N ILE A 111 1.15 2.96 -8.36
CA ILE A 111 -0.11 2.65 -7.68
C ILE A 111 0.01 1.50 -6.69
N THR A 112 0.97 0.59 -6.89
CA THR A 112 1.20 -0.55 -6.02
C THR A 112 1.55 -0.09 -4.62
N ASP A 113 2.44 0.90 -4.50
CA ASP A 113 2.81 1.47 -3.21
C ASP A 113 1.64 2.19 -2.54
N ILE A 114 0.84 2.93 -3.31
CA ILE A 114 -0.33 3.65 -2.79
C ILE A 114 -1.39 2.68 -2.27
N ALA A 115 -1.70 1.65 -3.06
CA ALA A 115 -2.65 0.62 -2.69
C ALA A 115 -2.16 -0.19 -1.49
N ALA A 116 -0.89 -0.61 -1.50
CA ALA A 116 -0.26 -1.29 -0.38
C ALA A 116 -0.32 -0.45 0.89
N TYR A 117 0.01 0.85 0.81
CA TYR A 117 -0.02 1.73 1.97
C TYR A 117 -1.41 1.79 2.61
N TYR A 118 -2.47 1.96 1.82
CA TYR A 118 -3.83 2.00 2.38
C TYR A 118 -4.25 0.67 3.02
N VAL A 119 -3.83 -0.47 2.47
CA VAL A 119 -4.10 -1.79 3.06
C VAL A 119 -3.30 -2.02 4.34
N LEU A 120 -2.02 -1.63 4.35
CA LEU A 120 -1.11 -1.82 5.48
C LEU A 120 -1.28 -0.79 6.59
N TYR A 121 -1.87 0.38 6.29
CA TYR A 121 -2.09 1.48 7.23
C TYR A 121 -2.59 1.01 8.61
N PRO A 122 -3.73 0.29 8.72
CA PRO A 122 -4.25 -0.15 10.03
C PRO A 122 -3.33 -1.15 10.74
N LEU A 123 -2.48 -1.89 10.01
CA LEU A 123 -1.50 -2.79 10.61
C LEU A 123 -0.34 -1.99 11.22
N ILE A 124 0.18 -1.00 10.47
CA ILE A 124 1.28 -0.13 10.91
C ILE A 124 0.84 0.75 12.08
N GLU A 125 -0.38 1.26 12.04
CA GLU A 125 -0.96 2.09 13.11
C GLU A 125 -0.94 1.40 14.47
N ARG A 126 -1.22 0.09 14.49
CA ARG A 126 -1.29 -0.72 15.72
C ARG A 126 0.07 -1.11 16.29
N LEU A 127 1.17 -0.90 15.54
CA LEU A 127 2.50 -1.24 16.02
C LEU A 127 2.91 -0.34 17.19
N THR A 128 3.55 -0.96 18.18
CA THR A 128 4.27 -0.26 19.25
C THR A 128 5.49 0.48 18.72
N ILE A 129 6.07 1.37 19.52
CA ILE A 129 7.29 2.11 19.16
C ILE A 129 8.43 1.13 18.87
N SER A 130 8.65 0.14 19.73
CA SER A 130 9.71 -0.87 19.56
C SER A 130 9.53 -1.71 18.28
N GLU A 131 8.29 -2.09 17.94
CA GLU A 131 8.03 -2.81 16.69
C GLU A 131 8.31 -1.94 15.46
N ARG A 132 7.95 -0.66 15.50
CA ARG A 132 8.26 0.30 14.41
C ARG A 132 9.77 0.47 14.22
N GLU A 133 10.55 0.47 15.30
CA GLU A 133 12.01 0.50 15.24
C GLU A 133 12.60 -0.76 14.59
N SER A 134 12.00 -1.93 14.83
CA SER A 134 12.40 -3.18 14.17
C SER A 134 11.98 -3.29 12.70
N LEU A 135 11.10 -2.38 12.24
CA LEU A 135 10.53 -2.33 10.89
C LEU A 135 10.93 -1.02 10.18
N LEU A 136 12.22 -0.71 10.21
CA LEU A 136 12.77 0.57 9.73
C LEU A 136 12.44 0.88 8.26
N HIS A 137 12.60 -0.10 7.36
CA HIS A 137 12.40 0.11 5.92
C HIS A 137 10.92 0.29 5.59
N LEU A 138 10.04 -0.47 6.25
CA LEU A 138 8.60 -0.28 6.16
C LEU A 138 8.18 1.11 6.67
N CYS A 139 8.71 1.54 7.82
CA CYS A 139 8.41 2.86 8.37
C CYS A 139 8.94 3.99 7.46
N ARG A 140 10.16 3.86 6.92
CA ARG A 140 10.74 4.80 5.94
C ARG A 140 9.85 4.92 4.70
N TRP A 141 9.46 3.79 4.12
CA TRP A 141 8.57 3.74 2.96
C TRP A 141 7.21 4.37 3.30
N SER A 142 6.59 3.99 4.40
CA SER A 142 5.29 4.53 4.84
C SER A 142 5.34 6.05 5.04
N LYS A 143 6.41 6.59 5.63
CA LYS A 143 6.64 8.04 5.75
C LYS A 143 6.67 8.71 4.38
N HIS A 144 7.35 8.09 3.42
CA HIS A 144 7.48 8.65 2.09
C HIS A 144 6.15 8.64 1.32
N ILE A 145 5.36 7.57 1.46
CA ILE A 145 4.03 7.48 0.83
C ILE A 145 3.04 8.47 1.47
N GLN A 146 2.98 8.56 2.80
CA GLN A 146 2.04 9.46 3.48
C GLN A 146 2.40 10.94 3.32
N ALA A 147 3.65 11.27 2.94
CA ALA A 147 4.06 12.63 2.63
C ALA A 147 3.53 13.13 1.26
N GLN A 148 3.04 12.24 0.40
CA GLN A 148 2.45 12.63 -0.88
C GLN A 148 1.16 13.45 -0.63
N PRO A 149 1.01 14.66 -1.21
CA PRO A 149 -0.12 15.56 -0.90
C PRO A 149 -1.49 14.89 -1.05
N LYS A 150 -1.68 14.10 -2.12
CA LYS A 150 -2.93 13.39 -2.40
C LYS A 150 -3.25 12.29 -1.38
N VAL A 151 -2.22 11.65 -0.82
CA VAL A 151 -2.36 10.60 0.19
C VAL A 151 -2.69 11.23 1.54
N CYS A 152 -1.90 12.21 1.96
CA CYS A 152 -2.10 12.96 3.21
C CYS A 152 -3.51 13.60 3.29
N ALA A 153 -3.99 14.18 2.18
CA ALA A 153 -5.32 14.77 2.11
C ALA A 153 -6.47 13.75 2.18
N SER A 154 -6.18 12.45 2.01
CA SER A 154 -7.18 11.38 1.99
C SER A 154 -7.14 10.52 3.24
N LYS A 155 -5.98 10.40 3.88
CA LYS A 155 -5.79 9.64 5.12
C LYS A 155 -4.77 10.38 6.00
N PRO A 156 -5.09 10.65 7.28
CA PRO A 156 -4.15 11.31 8.21
C PRO A 156 -2.82 10.55 8.28
N PRO A 157 -1.66 11.25 8.20
CA PRO A 157 -0.36 10.61 8.34
C PRO A 157 -0.18 9.90 9.69
N LEU A 158 0.47 8.74 9.66
CA LEU A 158 0.87 8.05 10.89
C LEU A 158 2.02 8.80 11.57
N HIS A 159 1.95 8.93 12.90
CA HIS A 159 3.05 9.45 13.71
C HIS A 159 4.17 8.42 13.82
N LEU A 160 5.06 8.40 12.83
CA LEU A 160 6.21 7.54 12.77
C LEU A 160 7.42 8.29 13.37
N ASN A 161 7.50 8.39 14.69
CA ASN A 161 8.66 8.97 15.37
C ASN A 161 9.77 7.94 15.36
N THR A 162 10.67 8.00 14.37
CA THR A 162 11.82 7.10 14.28
C THR A 162 12.98 7.81 14.95
N LEU A 163 13.31 7.43 16.18
CA LEU A 163 14.40 8.04 16.97
C LEU A 163 15.76 7.94 16.25
N THR A 164 15.90 6.99 15.32
CA THR A 164 17.16 6.63 14.66
C THR A 164 17.54 7.48 13.43
N LEU A 165 16.64 8.29 12.87
CA LEU A 165 16.97 9.12 11.68
C LEU A 165 17.46 10.54 12.03
N SER A 166 17.24 11.01 13.25
CA SER A 166 17.74 12.30 13.73
C SER A 166 19.20 12.28 14.19
N VAL A 167 19.82 11.10 14.33
CA VAL A 167 21.18 10.95 14.88
C VAL A 167 22.27 10.86 13.79
N LEU A 168 21.90 10.67 12.52
CA LEU A 168 22.86 10.45 11.42
C LEU A 168 23.00 11.63 10.45
N ALA A 169 22.38 12.78 10.71
CA ALA A 169 22.78 14.00 10.02
C ALA A 169 24.12 14.45 10.62
N PRO A 170 25.24 14.46 9.87
CA PRO A 170 26.43 15.14 10.36
C PRO A 170 26.05 16.62 10.52
N THR A 171 26.08 17.10 11.76
CA THR A 171 26.08 18.53 12.02
C THR A 171 27.30 19.10 11.31
N VAL A 172 27.08 19.75 10.17
CA VAL A 172 28.08 20.63 9.58
C VAL A 172 28.25 21.75 10.59
N VAL A 173 29.29 21.66 11.39
CA VAL A 173 29.74 22.75 12.25
C VAL A 173 30.38 23.76 11.31
N HIS A 174 29.71 24.89 11.11
CA HIS A 174 30.30 26.08 10.49
C HIS A 174 31.15 26.84 11.51
#